data_AF-A0A418QIC8-F1
#
_entry.id   AF-A0A418QIC8-F1
#
_cell.length_a   1.000
_cell.length_b   1.000
_cell.length_c   1.000
_cell.angle_alpha   90.00
_cell.angle_beta   90.00
_cell.angle_gamma   90.00
#
_symmetry.space_group_name_H-M   'P 1'
#
loop_
_entity.id
_entity.type
_entity.pdbx_description
1 polymer ?
#
loop_
_entity_poly.entity_id
_entity_poly.type
_entity_poly.pdbx_seq_one_letter_code
_entity_poly.pdbx_strand_id
1 'polypeptide(L)'
;MRQKIYLELVILKPENAVHLTEAEQQAIPCHFLLAQEAEKRMLVIEYTPGSERATRDRIIAVHLRAYSRRYKIISYEVFDDFVPALPAHLVD
;
A
#
# COMPACT_ATOMS: atom_id res chain seq x y z
N MET A 1 -4.01 19.18 20.98
CA MET A 1 -3.21 17.94 21.09
C MET A 1 -3.07 17.35 19.69
N ARG A 2 -1.85 17.09 19.22
CA ARG A 2 -1.63 16.41 17.92
C ARG A 2 -1.97 14.93 18.06
N GLN A 3 -2.58 14.37 17.04
CA GLN A 3 -2.95 12.96 16.94
C GLN A 3 -2.28 12.35 15.71
N LYS A 4 -2.11 11.03 15.71
CA LYS A 4 -1.48 10.28 14.63
C LYS A 4 -2.41 9.18 14.11
N ILE A 5 -2.31 8.89 12.83
CA ILE A 5 -2.90 7.69 12.20
C ILE A 5 -1.77 6.98 11.48
N TYR A 6 -1.60 5.70 11.78
CA TYR A 6 -0.67 4.82 11.11
C TYR A 6 -1.44 4.03 10.06
N LEU A 7 -1.00 4.14 8.80
CA LEU A 7 -1.63 3.49 7.65
C LEU A 7 -0.59 2.65 6.92
N GLU A 8 -0.81 1.35 6.83
CA GLU A 8 -0.10 0.54 5.85
C GLU A 8 -0.87 0.55 4.53
N LEU A 9 -0.18 0.78 3.42
CA LEU A 9 -0.73 0.66 2.07
C LEU A 9 0.04 -0.43 1.32
N VAL A 10 -0.69 -1.28 0.62
CA VAL A 10 -0.12 -2.12 -0.45
C VAL A 10 -0.45 -1.47 -1.77
N ILE A 11 0.58 -1.09 -2.53
CA ILE A 11 0.46 -0.38 -3.82
C ILE A 11 1.09 -1.20 -4.95
N LEU A 12 0.51 -1.17 -6.14
CA LEU A 12 1.14 -1.72 -7.34
C LEU A 12 2.12 -0.69 -7.94
N LYS A 13 3.28 -1.17 -8.36
CA LYS A 13 4.24 -0.46 -9.21
C LYS A 13 4.13 -0.96 -10.65
N PRO A 14 3.27 -0.34 -11.47
CA PRO A 14 3.10 -0.77 -12.84
C PRO A 14 4.38 -0.64 -13.68
N GLU A 15 5.28 0.28 -13.33
CA GLU A 15 6.58 0.46 -13.99
C GLU A 15 7.58 -0.69 -13.78
N ASN A 16 7.36 -1.56 -12.79
CA ASN A 16 8.25 -2.69 -12.47
C ASN A 16 7.58 -4.02 -12.82
N ALA A 17 7.03 -4.14 -14.03
CA ALA A 17 6.51 -5.41 -14.50
C ALA A 17 7.69 -6.38 -14.73
N VAL A 18 7.57 -7.60 -14.19
CA VAL A 18 8.56 -8.66 -14.46
C VAL A 18 8.15 -9.34 -15.75
N HIS A 19 8.98 -9.21 -16.77
CA HIS A 19 8.76 -9.84 -18.06
C HIS A 19 9.32 -11.27 -18.05
N LEU A 20 8.46 -12.23 -18.32
CA LEU A 20 8.87 -13.61 -18.56
C LEU A 20 9.66 -13.71 -19.87
N THR A 21 10.67 -14.57 -19.90
CA THR A 21 11.36 -14.95 -21.14
C THR A 21 10.43 -15.73 -22.07
N GLU A 22 10.80 -15.82 -23.35
CA GLU A 22 10.01 -16.55 -24.35
C GLU A 22 9.83 -18.03 -23.97
N ALA A 23 10.87 -18.67 -23.43
CA ALA A 23 10.81 -20.07 -23.00
C ALA A 23 9.85 -20.29 -21.81
N GLU A 24 9.84 -19.37 -20.84
CA GLU A 24 8.95 -19.43 -19.67
C GLU A 24 7.47 -19.21 -20.06
N GLN A 25 7.21 -18.34 -21.04
CA GLN A 25 5.86 -18.13 -21.57
C GLN A 25 5.33 -19.38 -22.29
N GLN A 26 6.18 -20.08 -23.03
CA GLN A 26 5.81 -21.31 -23.75
C GLN A 26 5.59 -22.52 -22.82
N ALA A 27 6.21 -22.52 -21.64
CA ALA A 27 6.07 -23.60 -20.66
C ALA A 27 4.69 -23.67 -20.00
N ILE A 28 3.94 -22.57 -19.97
CA ILE A 28 2.61 -22.50 -19.33
C ILE A 28 1.57 -22.08 -20.38
N PRO A 29 0.75 -23.02 -20.91
CA PRO A 29 -0.24 -22.69 -21.93
C PRO A 29 -1.34 -21.82 -21.32
N CYS A 30 -1.29 -20.52 -21.60
CA CYS A 30 -2.26 -19.55 -21.13
C CYS A 30 -2.43 -18.43 -22.17
N HIS A 31 -3.55 -17.71 -22.09
CA HIS A 31 -3.84 -16.61 -23.01
C HIS A 31 -3.13 -15.30 -22.62
N PHE A 32 -2.79 -15.13 -21.34
CA PHE A 32 -2.17 -13.91 -20.80
C PHE A 32 -1.55 -14.17 -19.42
N LEU A 33 -0.32 -13.70 -19.21
CA LEU A 33 0.40 -13.72 -17.94
C LEU A 33 0.95 -12.32 -17.66
N LEU A 34 0.72 -11.81 -16.45
CA LEU A 34 1.25 -10.52 -15.99
C LEU A 34 1.73 -10.65 -14.54
N ALA A 35 3.00 -10.29 -14.31
CA ALA A 35 3.56 -10.12 -12.99
C ALA A 35 3.86 -8.63 -12.77
N GLN A 36 3.34 -8.06 -11.68
CA GLN A 36 3.60 -6.68 -11.29
C GLN A 36 4.13 -6.67 -9.86
N GLU A 37 5.16 -5.86 -9.61
CA GLU A 37 5.62 -5.66 -8.25
C GLU A 37 4.58 -4.90 -7.41
N ALA A 38 4.43 -5.33 -6.16
CA ALA A 38 3.71 -4.59 -5.14
C ALA A 38 4.70 -4.09 -4.09
N GLU A 39 4.50 -2.86 -3.61
CA GLU A 39 5.25 -2.29 -2.49
C GLU A 39 4.31 -2.10 -1.30
N LYS A 40 4.77 -2.51 -0.13
CA LYS A 40 4.13 -2.21 1.15
C LYS A 40 4.76 -0.94 1.73
N ARG A 41 3.94 0.06 2.03
CA ARG A 41 4.37 1.36 2.57
C ARG A 41 3.67 1.69 3.87
N MET A 42 4.43 2.23 4.82
CA MET A 42 3.89 2.80 6.05
C MET A 42 3.76 4.32 5.91
N LEU A 43 2.58 4.84 6.22
CA LEU A 43 2.26 6.26 6.27
C LEU A 43 1.89 6.66 7.69
N VAL A 44 2.43 7.82 8.10
CA VAL A 44 2.04 8.47 9.36
C VAL A 44 1.35 9.77 9.02
N ILE A 45 0.06 9.86 9.33
CA ILE A 45 -0.71 11.10 9.20
C ILE A 45 -0.74 11.78 10.56
N GLU A 46 -0.08 12.92 10.69
CA GLU A 46 -0.20 13.78 11.86
C GLU A 46 -1.28 14.84 11.65
N TYR A 47 -2.18 15.00 12.61
CA TYR A 47 -3.28 15.96 12.51
C TYR A 47 -3.64 16.58 13.86
N THR A 48 -4.28 17.75 13.82
CA THR A 48 -4.94 18.35 14.98
C THR A 48 -6.42 18.50 14.62
N PRO A 49 -7.35 17.88 15.35
CA PRO A 49 -8.77 18.00 15.04
C PRO A 49 -9.21 19.46 15.14
N GLY A 50 -9.70 20.03 14.03
CA GLY A 50 -10.23 21.40 13.99
C GLY A 50 -11.74 21.49 14.21
N SER A 51 -12.45 20.36 14.10
CA SER A 51 -13.89 20.25 14.34
C SER A 51 -14.29 18.78 14.51
N GLU A 52 -15.50 18.52 15.02
CA GLU A 52 -16.06 17.16 15.11
C GLU A 52 -16.24 16.48 13.73
N ARG A 53 -16.32 17.27 12.65
CA ARG A 53 -16.41 16.74 11.28
C ARG A 53 -15.08 16.19 10.76
N ALA A 54 -13.96 16.48 11.42
CA ALA A 54 -12.64 15.95 11.07
C ALA A 54 -12.42 14.57 11.71
N THR A 55 -13.31 13.62 11.40
CA THR A 55 -13.23 12.25 11.90
C THR A 55 -12.02 11.52 11.32
N ARG A 56 -11.52 10.52 12.07
CA ARG A 56 -10.40 9.65 11.66
C ARG A 56 -10.62 9.08 10.26
N ASP A 57 -11.80 8.52 10.00
CA ASP A 57 -12.17 7.92 8.71
C ASP A 57 -12.15 8.92 7.56
N ARG A 58 -12.63 10.14 7.80
CA ARG A 58 -12.64 11.19 6.78
C ARG A 58 -11.23 11.62 6.43
N ILE A 59 -10.35 11.72 7.42
CA ILE A 59 -8.93 12.02 7.22
C ILE A 59 -8.28 10.91 6.39
N ILE A 60 -8.46 9.65 6.78
CA ILE A 60 -7.96 8.48 6.04
C ILE A 60 -8.42 8.51 4.58
N ALA A 61 -9.72 8.68 4.34
CA ALA A 61 -10.30 8.69 3.00
C ALA A 61 -9.71 9.79 2.10
N VAL A 62 -9.47 10.99 2.64
CA VAL A 62 -8.83 12.09 1.90
C VAL A 62 -7.39 11.73 1.53
N HIS A 63 -6.63 11.14 2.45
CA HIS A 63 -5.25 10.73 2.19
C HIS A 63 -5.17 9.58 1.18
N LEU A 64 -6.04 8.57 1.29
CA LEU A 64 -6.12 7.48 0.30
C LEU A 64 -6.44 8.01 -1.10
N ARG A 65 -7.40 8.94 -1.22
CA ARG A 65 -7.73 9.58 -2.51
C ARG A 65 -6.57 10.41 -3.07
N ALA A 66 -5.79 11.05 -2.20
CA ALA A 66 -4.59 11.77 -2.65
C ALA A 66 -3.51 10.79 -3.15
N TYR A 67 -3.29 9.69 -2.42
CA TYR A 67 -2.32 8.65 -2.78
C TYR A 67 -2.69 7.90 -4.07
N SER A 68 -3.98 7.67 -4.29
CA SER A 68 -4.48 6.97 -5.47
C SER A 68 -4.25 7.74 -6.79
N ARG A 69 -3.89 9.02 -6.72
CA ARG A 69 -3.49 9.81 -7.90
C ARG A 69 -2.13 9.40 -8.44
N ARG A 70 -1.28 8.79 -7.62
CA ARG A 70 0.08 8.36 -7.96
C ARG A 70 0.22 6.85 -8.04
N TYR A 71 -0.54 6.12 -7.24
CA TYR A 71 -0.40 4.67 -7.10
C TYR A 71 -1.74 3.97 -7.21
N LYS A 72 -1.73 2.73 -7.72
CA LYS A 72 -2.88 1.85 -7.60
C LYS A 72 -2.83 1.15 -6.25
N ILE A 73 -3.68 1.58 -5.32
CA ILE A 73 -3.80 1.00 -3.97
C ILE A 73 -4.57 -0.32 -4.08
N ILE A 74 -3.99 -1.42 -3.59
CA ILE A 74 -4.60 -2.75 -3.53
C ILE A 74 -5.38 -2.91 -2.23
N SER A 75 -4.73 -2.58 -1.12
CA SER A 75 -5.30 -2.67 0.23
C SER A 75 -4.69 -1.62 1.14
N TYR A 76 -5.37 -1.35 2.25
CA TYR A 76 -4.83 -0.56 3.34
C TYR A 76 -5.27 -1.14 4.68
N GLU A 77 -4.45 -0.91 5.70
CA GLU A 77 -4.75 -1.26 7.08
C GLU A 77 -4.42 -0.07 8.00
N VAL A 78 -5.25 0.13 9.01
CA VAL A 78 -5.12 1.23 9.98
C VAL A 78 -4.63 0.64 11.30
N PHE A 79 -3.57 1.19 11.85
CA PHE A 79 -3.05 0.80 13.16
C PHE A 79 -3.28 1.91 14.19
N ASP A 80 -3.49 1.50 15.44
CA ASP A 80 -3.64 2.40 16.58
C ASP A 80 -2.29 2.92 17.10
N ASP A 81 -1.22 2.16 16.89
CA ASP A 81 0.16 2.55 17.20
C ASP A 81 1.11 2.19 16.06
N PHE A 82 2.34 2.73 16.10
CA PHE A 82 3.37 2.38 15.13
C PHE A 82 3.73 0.91 15.26
N VAL A 83 3.33 0.10 14.26
CA VAL A 83 3.80 -1.27 14.12
C VAL A 83 5.06 -1.21 13.25
N PRO A 84 6.27 -1.44 13.81
CA PRO A 84 7.44 -1.63 12.97
C PRO A 84 7.17 -2.83 12.06
N ALA A 85 7.43 -2.69 10.76
CA ALA A 85 7.45 -3.84 9.88
C ALA A 85 8.38 -4.87 10.53
N LEU A 86 7.85 -6.05 10.87
CA LEU A 86 8.66 -7.12 11.46
C LEU A 86 9.91 -7.30 10.57
N PRO A 87 11.12 -7.30 11.15
CA PRO A 87 12.32 -7.51 10.37
C PRO A 87 12.18 -8.84 9.61
N ALA A 88 12.55 -8.85 8.33
CA ALA A 88 12.44 -10.00 7.43
C ALA A 88 13.36 -11.18 7.80
N HIS A 89 13.80 -11.29 9.05
CA HIS A 89 14.63 -12.37 9.57
C HIS A 89 13.88 -13.04 10.69
N LEU A 90 13.08 -14.06 10.36
CA LEU A 90 12.66 -15.16 11.23
C LEU A 90 11.83 -16.14 10.38
N VAL A 91 12.43 -16.66 9.31
CA VAL A 91 12.03 -17.94 8.72
C VAL A 91 13.35 -18.65 8.46
N ASP A 92 13.77 -19.48 9.43
CA ASP A 92 14.77 -20.53 9.21
C ASP A 92 14.17 -21.64 8.34
#